data_AF-A0A6J6RN70-F1
#
_entry.id   AF-A0A6J6RN70-F1
#
_cell.length_a   1.000
_cell.length_b   1.000
_cell.length_c   1.000
_cell.angle_alpha   90.00
_cell.angle_beta   90.00
_cell.angle_gamma   90.00
#
_symmetry.space_group_name_H-M   'P 1'
#
loop_
_entity.id
_entity.type
_entity.pdbx_description
1 polymer ?
#
loop_
_entity_poly.entity_id
_entity_poly.type
_entity_poly.pdbx_seq_one_letter_code
_entity_poly.pdbx_strand_id
1 'polypeptide(L)'
;MAVSLRSVFRNRAHRRLFRAAQADLADLKGDERWALLVDLGVSGIASADVEGYLGESVVDGILKDYLLVDADRDANVILHVIPDGQDPYPESELRLAADLAEHRGPREEARAAELLHDLALEWKAAQQ
;
A
#
# COMPACT_ATOMS: atom_id res chain seq x y z
N MET A 1 -3.54 -15.50 -13.35
CA MET A 1 -4.49 -14.55 -12.74
C MET A 1 -3.75 -13.43 -12.01
N ALA A 2 -2.93 -13.70 -10.98
CA ALA A 2 -2.14 -12.68 -10.27
C ALA A 2 -1.16 -11.89 -11.17
N VAL A 3 -0.63 -12.48 -12.25
CA VAL A 3 0.20 -11.77 -13.24
C VAL A 3 -0.62 -10.73 -14.03
N SER A 4 -1.89 -11.01 -14.33
CA SER A 4 -2.79 -10.10 -15.04
C SER A 4 -3.26 -8.95 -14.15
N LEU A 5 -3.59 -9.23 -12.88
CA LEU A 5 -3.84 -8.20 -11.86
C LEU A 5 -2.64 -7.25 -11.74
N ARG A 6 -1.44 -7.79 -11.50
CA ARG A 6 -0.22 -6.97 -11.42
C ARG A 6 0.06 -6.18 -12.69
N SER A 7 -0.20 -6.75 -13.86
CA SER A 7 -0.02 -6.07 -15.15
C SER A 7 -1.01 -4.93 -15.35
N VAL A 8 -2.25 -5.08 -14.87
CA VAL A 8 -3.32 -4.09 -15.04
C VAL A 8 -3.23 -2.97 -13.99
N PHE A 9 -2.74 -3.29 -12.78
CA PHE A 9 -2.61 -2.34 -11.67
C PHE A 9 -1.17 -1.84 -11.43
N ARG A 10 -0.24 -2.14 -12.33
CA ARG A 10 1.12 -1.60 -12.29
C ARG A 10 1.08 -0.08 -12.45
N ASN A 11 1.96 0.63 -11.73
CA ASN A 11 2.14 2.09 -11.80
C ASN A 11 0.99 2.94 -11.23
N ARG A 12 0.15 2.39 -10.35
CA ARG A 12 -0.88 3.17 -9.65
C ARG A 12 -0.31 4.12 -8.58
N ALA A 13 0.89 3.85 -8.10
CA ALA A 13 1.67 4.68 -7.19
C ALA A 13 3.17 4.42 -7.39
N HIS A 14 4.00 5.43 -7.16
CA HIS A 14 5.45 5.28 -7.14
C HIS A 14 5.91 4.88 -5.74
N ARG A 15 6.39 3.63 -5.60
CA ARG A 15 6.83 3.08 -4.32
C ARG A 15 8.24 3.58 -4.00
N ARG A 16 8.37 4.29 -2.88
CA ARG A 16 9.65 4.77 -2.32
C ARG A 16 9.91 4.09 -0.97
N LEU A 17 11.17 3.74 -0.74
CA LEU A 17 11.61 2.96 0.41
C LEU A 17 12.46 3.83 1.32
N PHE A 18 12.09 3.87 2.60
CA PHE A 18 12.77 4.70 3.58
C PHE A 18 13.01 3.99 4.89
N ARG A 19 13.91 4.59 5.65
CA ARG A 19 14.17 4.28 7.03
C ARG A 19 13.88 5.49 7.90
N ALA A 20 13.12 5.26 8.98
CA ALA A 20 12.92 6.19 10.09
C ALA A 20 13.55 5.62 11.37
N ALA A 21 13.80 6.47 12.36
CA ALA A 21 14.16 6.00 13.68
C ALA A 21 12.97 5.30 14.34
N GLN A 22 13.24 4.25 15.13
CA GLN A 22 12.17 3.46 15.76
C GLN A 22 11.25 4.30 16.67
N ALA A 23 11.81 5.34 17.30
CA ALA A 23 11.07 6.24 18.17
C ALA A 23 10.01 7.06 17.42
N ASP A 24 10.25 7.36 16.14
CA ASP A 24 9.40 8.24 15.33
C ASP A 24 8.28 7.47 14.62
N LEU A 25 8.31 6.13 14.62
CA LEU A 25 7.34 5.31 13.88
C LEU A 25 5.92 5.45 14.43
N ALA A 26 5.75 5.62 15.73
CA ALA A 26 4.43 5.79 16.34
C ALA A 26 3.79 7.12 15.89
N ASP A 27 4.57 8.19 15.91
CA ASP A 27 4.13 9.51 15.48
C ASP A 27 3.91 9.56 13.98
N LEU A 28 4.77 8.89 13.20
CA LEU A 28 4.60 8.75 11.76
C LEU A 28 3.29 8.01 11.44
N LYS A 29 2.94 6.94 12.16
CA LYS A 29 1.63 6.25 12.00
C LYS A 29 0.43 7.13 12.36
N GLY A 30 0.62 8.10 13.25
CA GLY A 30 -0.43 9.02 13.68
C GLY A 30 -0.60 10.24 12.77
N ASP A 31 0.26 10.44 11.78
CA ASP A 31 0.24 11.65 10.96
C ASP A 31 -1.00 11.70 10.05
N GLU A 32 -1.79 12.78 10.15
CA GLU A 32 -3.03 12.94 9.39
C GLU A 32 -2.79 13.14 7.88
N ARG A 33 -1.55 13.38 7.47
CA ARG A 33 -1.16 13.51 6.06
C ARG A 33 -1.24 12.20 5.28
N TRP A 34 -1.23 11.07 5.97
CA TRP A 34 -1.43 9.77 5.32
C TRP A 34 -2.85 9.67 4.76
N ALA A 35 -2.94 9.42 3.46
CA ALA A 35 -4.24 9.16 2.84
C ALA A 35 -4.79 7.78 3.24
N LEU A 36 -3.90 6.83 3.55
CA LEU A 36 -4.21 5.51 4.08
C LEU A 36 -2.93 4.86 4.62
N LEU A 37 -3.02 4.18 5.76
CA LEU A 37 -1.99 3.26 6.24
C LEU A 37 -2.44 1.82 6.02
N VAL A 38 -1.57 1.01 5.45
CA VAL A 38 -1.77 -0.42 5.25
C VAL A 38 -1.15 -1.16 6.42
N ASP A 39 -1.98 -1.65 7.35
CA ASP A 39 -1.51 -2.53 8.43
C ASP A 39 -1.45 -3.98 7.93
N LEU A 40 -0.31 -4.34 7.35
CA LEU A 40 0.00 -5.71 6.94
C LEU A 40 0.52 -6.56 8.12
N GLY A 41 0.69 -5.98 9.31
CA GLY A 41 1.09 -6.73 10.51
C GLY A 41 -0.02 -7.65 11.00
N VAL A 42 -1.28 -7.21 10.90
CA VAL A 42 -2.47 -8.01 11.29
C VAL A 42 -2.65 -9.25 10.40
N SER A 43 -2.08 -9.24 9.19
CA SER A 43 -2.18 -10.37 8.25
C SER A 43 -1.06 -11.42 8.41
N GLY A 44 -0.18 -11.27 9.40
CA GLY A 44 0.88 -12.24 9.71
C GLY A 44 1.97 -12.30 8.63
N ILE A 45 2.20 -11.17 7.97
CA ILE A 45 3.09 -10.98 6.82
C ILE A 45 4.23 -10.05 7.23
N ALA A 46 5.46 -10.40 6.83
CA ALA A 46 6.62 -9.54 7.06
C ALA A 46 6.50 -8.30 6.17
N SER A 47 6.11 -7.18 6.79
CA SER A 47 5.92 -5.89 6.16
C SER A 47 6.83 -4.84 6.79
N ALA A 48 7.05 -3.73 6.10
CA ALA A 48 7.58 -2.54 6.75
C ALA A 48 6.70 -2.16 7.94
N ASP A 49 7.30 -1.53 8.96
CA ASP A 49 6.60 -1.11 10.16
C ASP A 49 5.51 -0.07 9.83
N VAL A 50 5.73 0.75 8.80
CA VAL A 50 4.79 1.74 8.26
C VAL A 50 4.72 1.61 6.74
N GLU A 51 3.52 1.42 6.19
CA GLU A 51 3.29 1.43 4.75
C GLU A 51 2.01 2.22 4.47
N GLY A 52 2.03 3.13 3.50
CA GLY A 52 0.87 3.97 3.24
C GLY A 52 0.95 4.83 1.99
N TYR A 53 -0.15 5.50 1.69
CA TYR A 53 -0.32 6.36 0.52
C TYR A 53 -0.16 7.84 0.88
N LEU A 54 0.54 8.58 0.02
CA LEU A 54 0.75 10.03 0.14
C LEU A 54 0.64 10.71 -1.23
N GLY A 55 0.08 11.91 -1.23
CA GLY A 55 0.13 12.81 -2.39
C GLY A 55 1.54 13.36 -2.62
N GLU A 56 1.93 13.57 -3.89
CA GLU A 56 3.24 14.09 -4.28
C GLU A 56 3.66 15.35 -3.52
N SER A 57 2.74 16.31 -3.35
CA SER A 57 3.01 17.58 -2.67
C SER A 57 3.39 17.44 -1.18
N VAL A 58 3.04 16.31 -0.57
CA VAL A 58 3.17 16.09 0.88
C VAL A 58 4.45 15.33 1.25
N VAL A 59 5.01 14.59 0.29
CA VAL A 59 6.15 13.69 0.50
C VAL A 59 7.37 14.42 1.05
N ASP A 60 7.73 15.58 0.50
CA ASP A 60 8.89 16.35 0.94
C ASP A 60 8.75 16.90 2.37
N GLY A 61 7.51 17.15 2.81
CA GLY A 61 7.22 17.55 4.19
C GLY A 61 7.47 16.39 5.15
N ILE A 62 6.85 15.23 4.88
CA ILE A 62 7.01 14.00 5.68
C ILE A 62 8.49 13.58 5.77
N LEU A 63 9.21 13.63 4.65
CA LEU A 63 10.64 13.30 4.59
C LEU A 63 11.47 14.16 5.58
N LYS A 64 11.19 15.46 5.64
CA LYS A 64 11.93 16.40 6.49
C LYS A 64 11.52 16.31 7.94
N ASP A 65 10.22 16.22 8.21
CA ASP A 65 9.67 16.23 9.58
C ASP A 65 10.09 14.98 10.37
N TYR A 66 10.18 13.83 9.69
CA TYR A 66 10.56 12.55 10.30
C TYR A 66 11.98 12.09 9.93
N LEU A 67 12.77 12.97 9.29
CA LEU A 67 14.15 12.72 8.88
C LEU A 67 14.32 11.38 8.13
N LEU A 68 13.38 11.06 7.24
CA LEU A 68 13.36 9.81 6.50
C LEU A 68 14.59 9.73 5.59
N VAL A 69 15.29 8.60 5.64
CA VAL A 69 16.48 8.34 4.84
C VAL A 69 16.16 7.28 3.80
N ASP A 70 16.59 7.45 2.55
CA ASP A 70 16.41 6.44 1.50
C ASP A 70 16.98 5.09 1.97
N ALA A 71 16.23 4.02 1.74
CA ALA A 71 16.59 2.66 2.14
C ALA A 71 16.28 1.66 1.03
N ASP A 72 16.87 0.47 1.12
CA ASP A 72 16.59 -0.63 0.20
C ASP A 72 15.94 -1.78 0.95
N ARG A 73 16.76 -2.74 1.43
CA ARG A 73 16.27 -3.99 2.04
C ARG A 73 15.93 -3.85 3.52
N ASP A 74 16.43 -2.81 4.19
CA ASP A 74 16.20 -2.50 5.60
C ASP A 74 15.17 -1.39 5.80
N ALA A 75 14.36 -1.10 4.77
CA ALA A 75 13.30 -0.11 4.85
C ALA A 75 12.23 -0.54 5.87
N ASN A 76 11.96 0.35 6.84
CA ASN A 76 10.87 0.21 7.80
C ASN A 76 9.70 1.17 7.50
N VAL A 77 9.83 2.01 6.47
CA VAL A 77 8.78 2.89 5.95
C VAL A 77 8.67 2.71 4.43
N ILE A 78 7.46 2.45 3.94
CA ILE A 78 7.15 2.37 2.51
C ILE A 78 6.14 3.46 2.17
N LEU A 79 6.50 4.36 1.25
CA LEU A 79 5.59 5.38 0.72
C LEU A 79 5.11 4.97 -0.66
N HIS A 80 3.79 4.89 -0.84
CA HIS A 80 3.14 4.81 -2.14
C HIS A 80 2.73 6.20 -2.57
N VAL A 81 3.55 6.82 -3.41
CA VAL A 81 3.32 8.19 -3.86
C VAL A 81 2.33 8.21 -5.03
N ILE A 82 1.26 8.98 -4.89
CA ILE A 82 0.23 9.17 -5.93
C ILE A 82 0.16 10.65 -6.34
N PRO A 83 -0.24 10.95 -7.59
CA PRO A 83 -0.54 12.31 -8.01
C PRO A 83 -1.53 13.00 -7.06
N ASP A 84 -1.33 14.31 -6.82
CA ASP A 84 -2.24 15.07 -5.99
C ASP A 84 -3.68 15.06 -6.57
N GLY A 85 -4.67 14.92 -5.68
CA GLY A 85 -6.08 14.84 -6.06
C GLY A 85 -6.53 13.47 -6.58
N GLN A 86 -5.63 12.50 -6.71
CA GLN A 86 -5.99 11.11 -6.96
C GLN A 86 -6.45 10.43 -5.66
N ASP A 87 -7.58 9.74 -5.71
CA ASP A 87 -8.08 8.95 -4.58
C ASP A 87 -7.29 7.62 -4.51
N PRO A 88 -6.71 7.25 -3.35
CA PRO A 88 -6.07 5.94 -3.18
C PRO A 88 -7.09 4.79 -3.19
N TYR A 89 -8.39 5.07 -3.06
CA TYR A 89 -9.50 4.12 -2.94
C TYR A 89 -9.32 3.16 -1.75
N PRO A 90 -9.29 3.70 -0.51
CA PRO A 90 -8.93 2.93 0.68
C PRO A 90 -9.91 1.77 0.97
N GLU A 91 -11.19 1.97 0.66
CA GLU A 91 -12.24 0.99 0.86
C GLU A 91 -12.39 0.00 -0.33
N SER A 92 -11.56 0.13 -1.37
CA SER A 92 -11.68 -0.72 -2.55
C SER A 92 -10.99 -2.07 -2.34
N GLU A 93 -11.78 -3.14 -2.28
CA GLU A 93 -11.25 -4.51 -2.24
C GLU A 93 -10.41 -4.85 -3.49
N LEU A 94 -10.70 -4.23 -4.63
CA LEU A 94 -9.91 -4.41 -5.85
C LEU A 94 -8.52 -3.79 -5.71
N ARG A 95 -8.42 -2.62 -5.07
CA ARG A 95 -7.14 -2.02 -4.69
C ARG A 95 -6.39 -2.92 -3.71
N LEU A 96 -7.05 -3.40 -2.65
CA LEU A 96 -6.44 -4.31 -1.68
C LEU A 96 -5.90 -5.59 -2.34
N ALA A 97 -6.66 -6.19 -3.25
CA ALA A 97 -6.22 -7.37 -4.01
C ALA A 97 -4.98 -7.07 -4.87
N ALA A 98 -4.90 -5.87 -5.47
CA ALA A 98 -3.73 -5.44 -6.23
C ALA A 98 -2.51 -5.23 -5.33
N ASP A 99 -2.67 -4.56 -4.18
CA ASP A 99 -1.62 -4.33 -3.19
C ASP A 99 -1.04 -5.68 -2.70
N LEU A 100 -1.89 -6.60 -2.26
CA LEU A 100 -1.50 -7.95 -1.83
C LEU A 100 -0.75 -8.72 -2.94
N ALA A 101 -1.22 -8.66 -4.18
CA ALA A 101 -0.54 -9.32 -5.29
C ALA A 101 0.88 -8.78 -5.53
N GLU A 102 1.20 -7.55 -5.14
CA GLU A 102 2.53 -6.97 -5.29
C GLU A 102 3.55 -7.43 -4.25
N HIS A 103 3.13 -7.86 -3.06
CA HIS A 103 4.03 -8.37 -2.01
C HIS A 103 4.67 -9.72 -2.36
N ARG A 104 4.16 -10.44 -3.39
CA ARG A 104 4.68 -11.71 -3.94
C ARG A 104 4.84 -12.85 -2.93
N GLY A 105 4.28 -12.73 -1.73
CA GLY A 105 4.25 -13.83 -0.77
C GLY A 105 3.12 -14.83 -1.12
N PRO A 106 3.29 -16.13 -0.84
CA PRO A 106 2.28 -17.14 -1.18
C PRO A 106 0.90 -16.90 -0.54
N ARG A 107 0.87 -16.31 0.67
CA ARG A 107 -0.38 -16.04 1.41
C ARG A 107 -1.12 -14.85 0.81
N GLU A 108 -0.38 -13.83 0.43
CA GLU A 108 -0.80 -12.58 -0.18
C GLU A 108 -1.35 -12.85 -1.58
N GLU A 109 -0.65 -13.66 -2.36
CA GLU A 109 -1.11 -14.07 -3.69
C GLU A 109 -2.39 -14.90 -3.62
N ALA A 110 -2.52 -15.79 -2.63
CA ALA A 110 -3.76 -16.54 -2.41
C ALA A 110 -4.92 -15.62 -2.02
N ARG A 111 -4.70 -14.72 -1.04
CA ARG A 111 -5.72 -13.77 -0.59
C ARG A 111 -6.15 -12.80 -1.69
N ALA A 112 -5.21 -12.32 -2.51
CA ALA A 112 -5.52 -11.50 -3.67
C ALA A 112 -6.40 -12.23 -4.69
N ALA A 113 -6.17 -13.53 -4.89
CA ALA A 113 -6.97 -14.34 -5.80
C ALA A 113 -8.40 -14.57 -5.27
N GLU A 114 -8.56 -14.76 -3.96
CA GLU A 114 -9.87 -14.86 -3.28
C GLU A 114 -10.68 -13.58 -3.45
N LEU A 115 -10.11 -12.42 -3.06
CA LEU A 115 -10.78 -11.12 -3.19
C LEU A 115 -11.22 -10.83 -4.63
N LEU A 116 -10.36 -11.13 -5.61
CA LEU A 116 -10.72 -10.96 -7.02
C LEU A 116 -11.87 -11.89 -7.45
N HIS A 117 -11.91 -13.12 -6.94
CA HIS A 117 -12.98 -14.07 -7.25
C HIS A 117 -14.32 -13.56 -6.71
N ASP A 118 -14.35 -13.10 -5.47
CA ASP A 118 -15.55 -12.59 -4.80
C ASP A 118 -16.10 -11.37 -5.55
N LEU A 119 -15.23 -10.39 -5.86
CA LEU A 119 -15.60 -9.21 -6.67
C LEU A 119 -16.17 -9.60 -8.04
N ALA A 120 -15.62 -10.63 -8.69
CA ALA A 120 -16.10 -11.08 -9.99
C ALA A 120 -17.49 -11.74 -9.90
N LEU A 121 -17.83 -12.38 -8.77
CA LEU A 121 -19.16 -12.92 -8.51
C LEU A 121 -20.18 -11.80 -8.26
N GLU A 122 -19.83 -10.83 -7.43
CA GLU A 122 -20.68 -9.67 -7.14
C GLU A 122 -21.00 -8.87 -8.40
N TRP A 123 -19.99 -8.60 -9.22
CA TRP A 123 -20.18 -7.88 -10.48
C TRP A 123 -21.14 -8.62 -11.42
N LYS A 124 -21.00 -9.96 -11.53
CA LYS A 124 -21.93 -10.77 -12.33
C LYS A 124 -23.35 -10.76 -11.79
N ALA A 125 -23.52 -10.79 -10.47
CA ALA A 125 -24.83 -10.72 -9.84
C ALA A 125 -25.52 -9.37 -10.06
N ALA A 126 -24.76 -8.27 -10.04
CA ALA A 126 -25.29 -6.93 -10.31
C ALA A 126 -25.68 -6.68 -11.78
N GLN A 127 -25.27 -7.55 -12.71
CA GLN A 127 -25.64 -7.47 -14.13
C GLN A 127 -26.88 -8.31 -14.51
N GLN A 128 -27.49 -9.02 -13.55
CA GLN A 128 -28.71 -9.81 -13.72
C GLN A 128 -29.93 -9.08 -13.15
#